data_AF-A0A3A5AQT9-F1
#
_entry.id   AF-A0A3A5AQT9-F1
#
_cell.length_a   1.000
_cell.length_b   1.000
_cell.length_c   1.000
_cell.angle_alpha   90.00
_cell.angle_beta   90.00
_cell.angle_gamma   90.00
#
_symmetry.space_group_name_H-M   'P 1'
#
loop_
_entity.id
_entity.type
_entity.pdbx_description
1 polymer ?
#
loop_
_entity_poly.entity_id
_entity_poly.type
_entity_poly.pdbx_seq_one_letter_code
_entity_poly.pdbx_strand_id
1 'polypeptide(L)'
;MGKLKCSKQDRLRTVCFHCKSIIRPGEDEAQNSSGLCMDCLIEALKPLYRNQQRRQGYFDCFGTARGYCDQMNCRYRRICVERTI
;
A
#
# COMPACT_ATOMS: atom_id res chain seq x y z
N MET A 1 11.56 -15.51 32.25
CA MET A 1 10.85 -14.32 31.72
C MET A 1 11.84 -13.47 30.91
N GLY A 2 12.06 -13.82 29.64
CA GLY A 2 12.99 -13.11 28.76
C GLY A 2 12.35 -11.86 28.21
N LYS A 3 12.81 -10.69 28.63
CA LYS A 3 12.42 -9.40 28.04
C LYS A 3 12.87 -9.40 26.58
N LEU A 4 11.95 -9.40 25.61
CA LEU A 4 12.24 -8.98 24.25
C LEU A 4 12.68 -7.52 24.33
N LYS A 5 13.99 -7.28 24.33
CA LYS A 5 14.54 -5.95 24.09
C LYS A 5 14.45 -5.73 22.59
N CYS A 6 13.52 -4.90 22.13
CA CYS A 6 13.66 -4.26 20.81
C CYS A 6 14.93 -3.41 20.86
N SER A 7 16.05 -4.01 20.47
CA SER A 7 17.33 -3.31 20.37
C SER A 7 17.23 -2.25 19.28
N LYS A 8 17.83 -1.11 19.60
CA LYS A 8 18.00 0.10 18.80
C LYS A 8 18.07 -0.16 17.28
N GLN A 9 17.03 0.26 16.57
CA GLN A 9 17.08 0.81 15.21
C GLN A 9 18.07 0.15 14.23
N ASP A 10 18.06 -1.17 14.09
CA ASP A 10 18.62 -1.81 12.90
C ASP A 10 17.83 -1.27 11.70
N ARG A 11 18.52 -0.60 10.76
CA ARG A 11 17.92 -0.04 9.54
C ARG A 11 17.54 -1.18 8.61
N LEU A 12 16.49 -1.93 8.96
CA LEU A 12 15.93 -2.99 8.13
C LEU A 12 15.54 -2.43 6.78
N ARG A 13 16.02 -3.08 5.72
CA ARG A 13 15.56 -2.81 4.35
C ARG A 13 14.14 -3.36 4.22
N THR A 14 13.20 -2.52 3.80
CA THR A 14 11.82 -2.95 3.53
C THR A 14 11.64 -3.12 2.03
N VAL A 15 11.31 -4.34 1.60
CA VAL A 15 11.13 -4.68 0.18
C VAL A 15 9.67 -5.05 -0.08
N CYS A 16 9.14 -4.59 -1.21
CA CYS A 16 7.83 -5.01 -1.69
C CYS A 16 7.87 -6.52 -1.99
N PHE A 17 7.05 -7.32 -1.32
CA PHE A 17 7.07 -8.78 -1.55
C PHE A 17 6.59 -9.15 -2.96
N HIS A 18 5.76 -8.29 -3.59
CA HIS A 18 5.22 -8.49 -4.93
C HIS A 18 6.20 -8.04 -6.03
N CYS A 19 6.49 -6.74 -6.14
CA CYS A 19 7.32 -6.20 -7.24
C CYS A 19 8.81 -6.03 -6.91
N LYS A 20 9.23 -6.41 -5.69
CA LYS A 20 10.63 -6.31 -5.21
C LYS A 20 11.22 -4.90 -5.15
N SER A 21 10.42 -3.86 -5.32
CA SER A 21 10.86 -2.48 -5.12
C SER A 21 11.25 -2.22 -3.66
N ILE A 22 12.20 -1.32 -3.45
CA ILE A 22 12.61 -0.89 -2.11
C ILE A 22 11.57 0.11 -1.59
N ILE A 23 10.83 -0.25 -0.55
CA ILE A 23 9.84 0.63 0.11
C ILE A 23 10.56 1.58 1.06
N ARG A 24 11.53 1.04 1.82
CA ARG A 24 12.39 1.81 2.71
C ARG A 24 13.82 1.30 2.55
N PRO A 25 14.79 2.18 2.25
CA PRO A 25 16.19 1.77 2.21
C PRO A 25 16.63 1.32 3.61
N GLY A 26 17.50 0.32 3.62
CA GLY A 26 18.16 -0.20 4.81
C GLY A 26 19.63 -0.43 4.53
N GLU A 27 20.36 -0.92 5.52
CA GLU A 27 21.76 -1.32 5.32
C GLU A 27 21.85 -2.62 4.51
N ASP A 28 22.92 -2.77 3.72
CA ASP A 28 23.09 -3.88 2.76
C ASP A 28 23.18 -5.26 3.43
N GLU A 29 23.60 -5.30 4.69
CA GLU A 29 23.75 -6.49 5.53
C GLU A 29 22.56 -6.71 6.48
N ALA A 30 21.56 -5.81 6.48
CA ALA A 30 20.43 -5.89 7.40
C ALA A 30 19.39 -6.91 6.93
N GLN A 31 18.72 -7.54 7.91
CA GLN A 31 17.54 -8.38 7.66
C GLN A 31 16.53 -7.63 6.78
N ASN A 32 15.82 -8.34 5.90
CA ASN A 32 14.76 -7.73 5.10
C ASN A 32 13.42 -7.87 5.82
N SER A 33 12.66 -6.78 5.92
CA SER A 33 11.23 -6.85 6.19
C SER A 33 10.46 -6.79 4.88
N SER A 34 9.29 -7.43 4.85
CA SER A 34 8.44 -7.49 3.67
C SER A 34 7.15 -6.70 3.87
N GLY A 35 6.78 -5.90 2.88
CA GLY A 35 5.49 -5.19 2.80
C GLY A 35 4.98 -5.11 1.36
N LEU A 36 3.89 -4.38 1.11
CA LEU A 36 3.50 -3.97 -0.25
C LEU A 36 3.87 -2.51 -0.45
N CYS A 37 4.46 -2.16 -1.61
CA CYS A 37 4.54 -0.76 -2.01
C CYS A 37 3.13 -0.22 -2.30
N MET A 38 2.97 1.11 -2.33
CA MET A 38 1.65 1.73 -2.52
C MET A 38 0.94 1.25 -3.79
N ASP A 39 1.64 1.06 -4.90
CA ASP A 39 1.01 0.54 -6.13
C ASP A 39 0.47 -0.88 -5.94
N CYS A 40 1.30 -1.78 -5.42
CA CYS A 40 0.90 -3.17 -5.20
C CYS A 40 -0.19 -3.29 -4.13
N LEU A 41 -0.17 -2.41 -3.13
CA LEU A 41 -1.21 -2.31 -2.12
C LEU A 41 -2.54 -1.88 -2.73
N ILE A 42 -2.55 -0.83 -3.57
CA ILE A 42 -3.75 -0.38 -4.27
C ILE A 42 -4.30 -1.51 -5.14
N GLU A 43 -3.46 -2.18 -5.94
CA GLU A 43 -3.87 -3.35 -6.74
C GLU A 43 -4.52 -4.45 -5.89
N ALA A 44 -3.88 -4.82 -4.77
CA ALA A 44 -4.41 -5.85 -3.87
C ALA A 44 -5.75 -5.45 -3.23
N LEU A 45 -5.95 -4.16 -2.97
CA LEU A 45 -7.16 -3.63 -2.34
C LEU A 45 -8.32 -3.44 -3.33
N LYS A 46 -8.07 -3.44 -4.66
CA LYS A 46 -9.11 -3.24 -5.68
C LYS A 46 -10.36 -4.10 -5.47
N PRO A 47 -10.30 -5.43 -5.41
CA PRO A 47 -11.50 -6.25 -5.31
C PRO A 47 -12.33 -5.91 -4.06
N LEU A 48 -11.68 -5.55 -2.95
CA LEU A 48 -12.35 -5.22 -1.69
C LEU A 48 -13.13 -3.91 -1.79
N TYR A 49 -12.46 -2.83 -2.18
CA TYR A 49 -13.09 -1.51 -2.26
C TYR A 49 -14.14 -1.45 -3.37
N ARG A 50 -13.90 -2.09 -4.52
CA ARG A 50 -14.89 -2.14 -5.60
C ARG A 50 -16.15 -2.90 -5.20
N ASN A 51 -16.01 -4.00 -4.45
CA ASN A 51 -17.16 -4.70 -3.89
C ASN A 51 -17.94 -3.80 -2.93
N GLN A 52 -17.23 -3.08 -2.06
CA GLN A 52 -17.85 -2.12 -1.15
C GLN A 52 -18.57 -0.98 -1.89
N GLN A 53 -18.00 -0.44 -2.97
CA GLN A 53 -18.64 0.58 -3.82
C GLN A 53 -19.96 0.08 -4.38
N ARG A 54 -19.94 -1.10 -5.02
CA ARG A 54 -21.14 -1.71 -5.60
C ARG A 54 -22.22 -1.96 -4.54
N ARG A 55 -21.85 -2.48 -3.37
CA ARG A 55 -22.78 -2.72 -2.25
C ARG A 55 -23.44 -1.46 -1.72
N GLN A 56 -22.78 -0.31 -1.84
CA GLN A 56 -23.28 0.97 -1.37
C GLN A 56 -23.91 1.82 -2.49
N GLY A 57 -24.01 1.29 -3.71
CA GLY A 57 -24.55 2.01 -4.86
C GLY A 57 -23.62 3.09 -5.44
N TYR A 58 -22.33 3.07 -5.09
CA TYR A 58 -21.34 3.96 -5.72
C TYR A 58 -20.80 3.39 -7.02
N PHE A 59 -20.37 4.30 -7.89
CA PHE A 59 -19.65 3.96 -9.10
C PHE A 59 -18.33 3.23 -8.78
N ASP A 60 -17.99 2.25 -9.61
CA ASP A 60 -16.81 1.38 -9.47
C ASP A 60 -15.55 2.06 -10.04
N CYS A 61 -14.96 2.96 -9.26
CA CYS A 61 -13.79 3.78 -9.65
C CYS A 61 -12.51 3.50 -8.86
N PHE A 62 -12.51 2.62 -7.84
CA PHE A 62 -11.30 2.41 -7.06
C PHE A 62 -10.23 1.69 -7.91
N GLY A 63 -9.02 2.26 -7.93
CA GLY A 63 -7.86 1.70 -8.63
C GLY A 63 -8.00 1.64 -10.16
N THR A 64 -8.93 2.37 -10.77
CA THR A 64 -8.97 2.56 -12.23
C THR A 64 -8.07 3.70 -12.71
N ALA A 65 -7.77 4.67 -11.84
CA ALA A 65 -7.00 5.85 -12.20
C ALA A 65 -5.54 5.48 -12.55
N ARG A 66 -5.10 5.85 -13.75
CA ARG A 66 -3.67 5.89 -14.14
C ARG A 66 -3.28 7.34 -14.46
N GLY A 67 -2.23 7.83 -13.83
CA GLY A 67 -1.63 9.16 -14.11
C GLY A 67 -2.39 10.34 -13.53
N TYR A 68 -3.64 10.55 -13.94
CA TYR A 68 -4.45 11.71 -13.58
C TYR A 68 -5.88 11.21 -13.37
N CYS A 69 -6.39 11.33 -12.14
CA CYS A 69 -7.70 10.78 -11.81
C CYS A 69 -8.81 11.55 -12.52
N ASP A 70 -9.47 10.86 -13.42
CA ASP A 70 -10.48 11.30 -14.36
C ASP A 70 -11.90 11.34 -13.78
N GLN A 71 -12.10 10.85 -12.54
CA GLN A 71 -13.39 10.96 -11.84
C GLN A 71 -13.26 11.61 -10.45
N MET A 72 -13.53 12.92 -10.41
CA MET A 72 -13.55 13.71 -9.17
C MET A 72 -14.50 13.17 -8.09
N ASN A 73 -15.57 12.48 -8.50
CA ASN A 73 -16.62 11.98 -7.59
C ASN A 73 -16.37 10.56 -7.07
N CYS A 74 -15.14 10.03 -7.20
CA CYS A 74 -14.85 8.71 -6.66
C CYS A 74 -14.83 8.71 -5.12
N ARG A 75 -15.65 7.86 -4.48
CA ARG A 75 -15.73 7.77 -2.99
C ARG A 75 -14.36 7.54 -2.33
N TYR A 76 -13.47 6.81 -2.99
CA TYR A 76 -12.13 6.49 -2.50
C TYR A 76 -11.01 7.23 -3.26
N ARG A 77 -11.34 8.38 -3.86
CA ARG A 77 -10.39 9.22 -4.63
C ARG A 77 -9.13 9.53 -3.82
N ARG A 78 -9.28 9.85 -2.53
CA ARG A 78 -8.15 10.18 -1.65
C ARG A 78 -7.10 9.07 -1.60
N ILE A 79 -7.54 7.82 -1.48
CA ILE A 79 -6.65 6.65 -1.45
C ILE A 79 -6.00 6.44 -2.83
N CYS A 80 -6.77 6.61 -3.91
CA CYS A 80 -6.28 6.40 -5.28
C CYS A 80 -5.28 7.48 -5.73
N VAL A 81 -5.49 8.74 -5.34
CA VAL A 81 -4.74 9.90 -5.83
C VAL A 81 -3.67 10.35 -4.84
N GLU A 82 -4.06 10.56 -3.59
CA GLU A 82 -3.15 11.08 -2.56
C GLU A 82 -2.31 9.96 -1.94
N ARG A 83 -2.64 8.69 -2.23
CA ARG A 83 -1.90 7.51 -1.73
C ARG A 83 -1.78 7.49 -0.20
N THR A 84 -2.79 8.06 0.47
CA THR A 84 -2.90 8.11 1.93
C THR A 84 -3.98 7.13 2.37
N ILE A 85 -3.60 6.17 3.21
CA ILE A 85 -4.49 5.18 3.85
C ILE A 85 -4.58 5.50 5.34
#